data_AF-A0AAD9LCD6-F1
#
_entry.id   AF-A0AAD9LCD6-F1
#
_cell.length_a   1.000
_cell.length_b   1.000
_cell.length_c   1.000
_cell.angle_alpha   90.00
_cell.angle_beta   90.00
_cell.angle_gamma   90.00
#
_symmetry.space_group_name_H-M   'P 1'
#
loop_
_entity.id
_entity.type
_entity.pdbx_description
1 polymer ?
#
loop_
_entity_poly.entity_id
_entity_poly.type
_entity_poly.pdbx_seq_one_letter_code
_entity_poly.pdbx_strand_id
1 'polypeptide(L)'
;MSSFLTPPNNQFLSEQVISRVVQRKKRYSDISSNVIQESKRVRSKIRRTPDVVETTNLEELLKLSQILERERRRVNQARYRKKQNDRILTLEKETEKLKQYLEKLTERKRVAISGFQPSARIWDVALEYVRLFGNPSCSTKKFISSTMSSDVTFNSEHGIESILWSWRCLSQWFQDLKMELESVTKMNPETLVASTTTSFTMTKDTLSRVFPNLANNSALASKLLGQRVAMKGRTLLQWDDAADQVTRVNSGSDLLSPMLHLLTSLENVSVVFDRALVTFDFQVRSTYKA
;
A
#
# COMPACT_ATOMS: atom_id res chain seq x y z
N MET A 1 -15.40 24.05 12.18
CA MET A 1 -14.29 24.65 11.42
C MET A 1 -14.28 24.01 10.04
N SER A 2 -14.96 24.62 9.06
CA SER A 2 -15.15 24.05 7.71
C SER A 2 -14.11 24.61 6.75
N SER A 3 -13.23 23.76 6.23
CA SER A 3 -12.30 24.09 5.15
C SER A 3 -13.02 24.01 3.80
N PHE A 4 -13.38 25.16 3.24
CA PHE A 4 -13.86 25.24 1.86
C PHE A 4 -12.66 25.13 0.91
N LEU A 5 -12.59 24.02 0.17
CA LEU A 5 -11.69 23.90 -0.97
C LEU A 5 -12.28 24.71 -2.13
N THR A 6 -11.67 25.84 -2.46
CA THR A 6 -11.97 26.61 -3.67
C THR A 6 -11.22 26.03 -4.87
N PRO A 7 -11.85 25.93 -6.05
CA PRO A 7 -11.17 25.48 -7.27
C PRO A 7 -10.18 26.55 -7.78
N PRO A 8 -9.00 26.16 -8.31
CA PRO A 8 -7.94 27.08 -8.70
C PRO A 8 -8.15 27.57 -10.13
N ASN A 9 -9.30 28.14 -10.45
CA ASN A 9 -9.46 28.86 -11.72
C ASN A 9 -10.65 29.83 -11.67
N ASN A 10 -10.40 31.05 -11.21
CA ASN A 10 -11.37 32.16 -11.24
C ASN A 10 -10.92 33.28 -12.17
N GLN A 11 -10.24 32.93 -13.26
CA GLN A 11 -9.88 33.90 -14.30
C GLN A 11 -11.06 34.06 -15.25
N PHE A 12 -11.70 35.24 -15.20
CA PHE A 12 -12.50 35.74 -16.31
C PHE A 12 -11.60 35.79 -17.55
N LEU A 13 -11.86 34.91 -18.52
CA LEU A 13 -11.13 34.88 -19.77
C LEU A 13 -11.47 36.14 -20.57
N SER A 14 -10.53 37.08 -20.60
CA SER A 14 -10.50 38.22 -21.53
C SER A 14 -10.53 37.73 -22.98
N GLU A 15 -11.35 38.36 -23.83
CA GLU A 15 -11.46 38.03 -25.26
C GLU A 15 -10.25 38.47 -26.11
N GLN A 16 -9.20 38.99 -25.50
CA GLN A 16 -8.00 39.41 -26.21
C GLN A 16 -6.80 38.61 -25.72
N VAL A 17 -6.51 37.50 -26.43
CA VAL A 17 -5.19 36.96 -26.80
C VAL A 17 -5.40 35.50 -27.24
N ILE A 18 -5.53 35.27 -28.55
CA ILE A 18 -5.20 33.97 -29.15
C ILE A 18 -4.10 34.24 -30.17
N SER A 19 -2.85 34.20 -29.72
CA SER A 19 -1.70 34.12 -30.61
C SER A 19 -1.46 32.65 -31.00
N ARG A 20 -1.55 32.39 -32.31
CA ARG A 20 -1.06 31.21 -33.05
C ARG A 20 -1.49 29.82 -32.54
N VAL A 21 -2.50 29.26 -33.21
CA VAL A 21 -2.78 27.81 -33.20
C VAL A 21 -1.97 27.14 -34.32
N VAL A 22 -0.97 26.33 -33.96
CA VAL A 22 -0.28 25.44 -34.90
C VAL A 22 -1.21 24.28 -35.25
N GLN A 23 -1.58 24.16 -36.53
CA GLN A 23 -2.37 23.01 -37.00
C GLN A 23 -1.55 21.72 -36.95
N ARG A 24 -2.05 20.70 -36.25
CA ARG A 24 -1.56 19.32 -36.37
C ARG A 24 -1.97 18.75 -37.73
N LYS A 25 -1.00 18.34 -38.56
CA LYS A 25 -1.23 17.57 -39.80
C LYS A 25 -2.01 16.29 -39.48
N LYS A 26 -3.22 16.14 -40.02
CA LYS A 26 -3.91 14.84 -40.11
C LYS A 26 -3.31 14.05 -41.28
N ARG A 27 -2.86 12.82 -41.00
CA ARG A 27 -2.58 11.80 -42.02
C ARG A 27 -3.91 11.45 -42.71
N TYR A 28 -4.00 11.77 -44.00
CA TYR A 28 -5.04 11.25 -44.87
C TYR A 28 -4.63 9.84 -45.29
N SER A 29 -5.33 8.84 -44.81
CA SER A 29 -5.43 7.54 -45.47
C SER A 29 -6.88 7.08 -45.38
N ASP A 30 -7.45 6.92 -46.57
CA ASP A 30 -8.59 6.06 -46.91
C ASP A 30 -9.98 6.48 -46.45
N ILE A 31 -10.61 7.42 -47.18
CA ILE A 31 -11.95 7.25 -47.80
C ILE A 31 -11.99 8.13 -49.07
N SER A 32 -11.49 7.62 -50.20
CA SER A 32 -11.74 8.19 -51.53
C SER A 32 -12.16 7.06 -52.46
N SER A 33 -13.46 6.93 -52.70
CA SER A 33 -13.94 6.16 -53.85
C SER A 33 -15.28 6.65 -54.44
N ASN A 34 -16.06 7.51 -53.76
CA ASN A 34 -17.42 7.82 -54.23
C ASN A 34 -17.70 9.28 -54.64
N VAL A 35 -16.71 10.18 -54.70
CA VAL A 35 -16.95 11.60 -55.09
C VAL A 35 -16.31 11.96 -56.45
N ILE A 36 -15.47 11.10 -57.03
CA ILE A 36 -14.73 11.41 -58.27
C ILE A 36 -15.53 11.07 -59.55
N GLN A 37 -16.71 10.45 -59.44
CA GLN A 37 -17.49 10.04 -60.62
C GLN A 37 -18.48 11.08 -61.16
N GLU A 38 -18.87 12.10 -60.40
CA GLU A 38 -19.77 13.15 -60.92
C GLU A 38 -19.03 14.28 -61.67
N SER A 39 -17.72 14.38 -61.52
CA SER A 39 -16.91 15.45 -62.12
C SER A 39 -16.57 15.24 -63.61
N LYS A 40 -17.08 14.18 -64.26
CA LYS A 40 -16.73 13.84 -65.66
C LYS A 40 -17.86 13.99 -66.68
N ARG A 41 -19.08 14.39 -66.30
CA ARG A 41 -20.21 14.39 -67.26
C ARG A 41 -20.69 15.75 -67.79
N VAL A 42 -20.11 16.87 -67.36
CA VAL A 42 -20.47 18.17 -67.95
C VAL A 42 -19.21 18.95 -68.31
N ARG A 43 -18.48 18.43 -69.29
CA ARG A 43 -17.53 19.21 -70.07
C ARG A 43 -18.06 19.32 -71.50
N SER A 44 -19.01 20.23 -71.71
CA SER A 44 -19.22 20.78 -73.03
C SER A 44 -19.72 22.23 -72.95
N LYS A 45 -18.78 23.13 -73.25
CA LYS A 45 -18.98 24.48 -73.79
C LYS A 45 -19.77 25.46 -72.93
N ILE A 46 -19.09 26.49 -72.42
CA ILE A 46 -19.17 27.86 -72.94
C ILE A 46 -18.04 28.70 -72.32
N ARG A 47 -17.70 29.76 -73.05
CA ARG A 47 -16.49 30.58 -73.09
C ARG A 47 -16.30 31.47 -71.84
N ARG A 48 -15.02 31.81 -71.57
CA ARG A 48 -14.55 32.89 -70.66
C ARG A 48 -15.18 34.23 -71.08
N THR A 49 -15.64 35.13 -70.20
CA THR A 49 -14.91 36.12 -69.34
C THR A 49 -15.98 36.98 -68.58
N PRO A 50 -15.69 38.00 -67.72
CA PRO A 50 -14.60 38.25 -66.76
C PRO A 50 -15.08 38.58 -65.30
N ASP A 51 -14.39 38.02 -64.30
CA ASP A 51 -13.79 38.63 -63.10
C ASP A 51 -14.54 39.53 -62.06
N VAL A 52 -15.86 39.75 -62.10
CA VAL A 52 -16.53 40.58 -61.04
C VAL A 52 -17.71 39.91 -60.32
N VAL A 53 -18.30 38.83 -60.86
CA VAL A 53 -19.46 38.14 -60.25
C VAL A 53 -19.05 36.90 -59.41
N GLU A 54 -17.82 36.40 -59.57
CA GLU A 54 -17.32 35.26 -58.78
C GLU A 54 -16.88 35.65 -57.37
N THR A 55 -16.47 36.90 -57.14
CA THR A 55 -15.94 37.36 -55.84
C THR A 55 -17.04 37.53 -54.79
N THR A 56 -18.22 38.03 -55.17
CA THR A 56 -19.39 38.16 -54.27
C THR A 56 -19.95 36.79 -53.85
N ASN A 57 -20.05 35.84 -54.80
CA ASN A 57 -20.46 34.47 -54.52
C ASN A 57 -19.46 33.72 -53.63
N LEU A 58 -18.15 33.95 -53.81
CA LEU A 58 -17.13 33.34 -52.97
C LEU A 58 -17.13 33.91 -51.54
N GLU A 59 -17.40 35.20 -51.39
CA GLU A 59 -17.48 35.88 -50.10
C GLU A 59 -18.74 35.46 -49.30
N GLU A 60 -19.87 35.27 -49.99
CA GLU A 60 -21.08 34.69 -49.39
C GLU A 60 -20.89 33.23 -48.98
N LEU A 61 -20.24 32.42 -49.83
CA LEU A 61 -19.89 31.03 -49.51
C LEU A 61 -18.96 30.96 -48.29
N LEU A 62 -18.00 31.88 -48.19
CA LEU A 62 -17.11 31.98 -47.04
C LEU A 62 -17.87 32.36 -45.76
N LYS A 63 -18.81 33.31 -45.83
CA LYS A 63 -19.68 33.68 -44.69
C LYS A 63 -20.54 32.49 -44.24
N LEU A 64 -21.15 31.76 -45.16
CA LEU A 64 -21.93 30.56 -44.86
C LEU A 64 -21.05 29.46 -44.23
N SER A 65 -19.83 29.24 -44.73
CA SER A 65 -18.89 28.28 -44.15
C SER A 65 -18.52 28.63 -42.70
N GLN A 66 -18.32 29.92 -42.40
CA GLN A 66 -18.03 30.39 -41.06
C GLN A 66 -19.22 30.20 -40.10
N ILE A 67 -20.45 30.41 -40.57
CA ILE A 67 -21.68 30.16 -39.79
C ILE A 67 -21.80 28.67 -39.47
N LEU A 68 -21.62 27.80 -40.47
CA LEU A 68 -21.66 26.34 -40.27
C LEU A 68 -20.57 25.84 -39.32
N GLU A 69 -19.36 26.38 -39.41
CA GLU A 69 -18.29 26.04 -38.47
C GLU A 69 -18.61 26.49 -37.04
N ARG A 70 -19.18 27.69 -36.87
CA ARG A 70 -19.61 28.19 -35.55
C ARG A 70 -20.69 27.29 -34.96
N GLU A 71 -21.69 26.89 -35.74
CA GLU A 71 -22.72 25.95 -35.30
C GLU A 71 -22.14 24.58 -34.96
N ARG A 72 -21.21 24.06 -35.77
CA ARG A 72 -20.53 22.80 -35.47
C ARG A 72 -19.71 22.88 -34.18
N ARG A 73 -19.04 24.01 -33.91
CA ARG A 73 -18.32 24.25 -32.65
C ARG A 73 -19.29 24.31 -31.47
N ARG A 74 -20.44 25.00 -31.60
CA ARG A 74 -21.49 25.06 -30.58
C ARG A 74 -22.01 23.66 -30.22
N VAL A 75 -22.39 22.87 -31.23
CA VAL A 75 -22.88 21.50 -31.04
C VAL A 75 -21.80 20.60 -30.42
N ASN A 76 -20.56 20.70 -30.87
CA ASN A 76 -19.45 19.93 -30.30
C ASN A 76 -19.15 20.33 -28.85
N GLN A 77 -19.19 21.63 -28.52
CA GLN A 77 -19.04 22.11 -27.14
C GLN A 77 -20.19 21.63 -26.26
N ALA A 78 -21.44 21.70 -26.72
CA ALA A 78 -22.59 21.19 -26.00
C ALA A 78 -22.47 19.67 -25.74
N ARG A 79 -22.04 18.90 -26.75
CA ARG A 79 -21.79 17.46 -26.62
C ARG A 79 -20.63 17.17 -25.66
N TYR A 80 -19.56 17.96 -25.70
CA TYR A 80 -18.42 17.82 -24.79
C TYR A 80 -18.84 18.08 -23.33
N ARG A 81 -19.58 19.18 -23.09
CA ARG A 81 -20.12 19.52 -21.76
C ARG A 81 -21.05 18.42 -21.25
N LYS A 82 -21.95 17.92 -22.10
CA LYS A 82 -22.84 16.80 -21.75
C LYS A 82 -22.03 15.55 -21.37
N LYS A 83 -21.05 15.17 -22.17
CA LYS A 83 -20.17 14.01 -21.88
C LYS A 83 -19.40 14.18 -20.56
N GLN A 84 -18.95 15.39 -20.24
CA GLN A 84 -18.32 15.65 -18.94
C GLN A 84 -19.30 15.54 -17.79
N ASN A 85 -20.50 16.11 -17.90
CA ASN A 85 -21.53 16.01 -16.88
C ASN A 85 -21.97 14.55 -16.65
N ASP A 86 -22.19 13.79 -17.73
CA ASP A 86 -22.57 12.37 -17.64
C ASP A 86 -21.48 11.56 -16.90
N ARG A 87 -20.20 11.89 -17.13
CA ARG A 87 -19.07 11.25 -16.42
C ARG A 87 -19.06 11.61 -14.93
N ILE A 88 -19.30 12.88 -14.59
CA ILE A 88 -19.37 13.33 -13.19
C ILE A 88 -20.51 12.60 -12.48
N LEU A 89 -21.70 12.56 -13.06
CA LEU A 89 -22.87 11.86 -12.50
C LEU A 89 -22.61 10.36 -12.31
N THR A 90 -21.91 9.74 -13.25
CA THR A 90 -21.54 8.33 -13.15
C THR A 90 -20.59 8.10 -11.97
N LEU A 91 -19.55 8.93 -11.84
CA LEU A 91 -18.60 8.86 -10.73
C LEU A 91 -19.27 9.11 -9.37
N GLU A 92 -20.17 10.10 -9.28
CA GLU A 92 -20.93 10.36 -8.07
C GLU A 92 -21.76 9.14 -7.67
N LYS A 93 -22.44 8.50 -8.63
CA LYS A 93 -23.20 7.27 -8.37
C LYS A 93 -22.32 6.10 -7.93
N GLU A 94 -21.13 5.96 -8.49
CA GLU A 94 -20.17 4.91 -8.09
C GLU A 94 -19.59 5.17 -6.70
N THR A 95 -19.21 6.40 -6.39
CA THR A 95 -18.72 6.77 -5.06
C THR A 95 -19.78 6.58 -3.98
N GLU A 96 -21.04 6.90 -4.28
CA GLU A 96 -22.16 6.66 -3.37
C GLU A 96 -22.40 5.16 -3.13
N LYS A 97 -22.41 4.35 -4.19
CA LYS A 97 -22.46 2.88 -4.05
C LYS A 97 -21.31 2.34 -3.19
N LEU A 98 -20.11 2.86 -3.37
CA LEU A 98 -18.94 2.42 -2.60
C LEU A 98 -19.07 2.79 -1.12
N LYS A 99 -19.56 4.01 -0.81
CA LYS A 99 -19.85 4.44 0.57
C LYS A 99 -20.88 3.53 1.23
N GLN A 100 -21.98 3.24 0.55
CA GLN A 100 -23.02 2.33 1.05
C GLN A 100 -22.46 0.91 1.29
N TYR A 101 -21.58 0.43 0.41
CA TYR A 101 -20.92 -0.86 0.60
C TYR A 101 -20.00 -0.88 1.83
N LEU A 102 -19.21 0.19 2.03
CA LEU A 102 -18.38 0.34 3.22
C LEU A 102 -19.21 0.40 4.50
N GLU A 103 -20.31 1.14 4.50
CA GLU A 103 -21.23 1.22 5.64
C GLU A 103 -21.83 -0.15 5.96
N LYS A 104 -22.31 -0.87 4.94
CA LYS A 104 -22.82 -2.23 5.10
C LYS A 104 -21.78 -3.22 5.64
N LEU A 105 -20.54 -3.12 5.17
CA LEU A 105 -19.43 -3.93 5.69
C LEU A 105 -19.10 -3.57 7.14
N THR A 106 -19.12 -2.27 7.46
CA THR A 106 -18.88 -1.78 8.82
C THR A 106 -19.96 -2.27 9.78
N GLU A 107 -21.22 -2.25 9.34
CA GLU A 107 -22.34 -2.74 10.15
C GLU A 107 -22.30 -4.25 10.32
N ARG A 108 -21.99 -5.01 9.26
CA ARG A 108 -21.74 -6.45 9.37
C ARG A 108 -20.62 -6.76 10.35
N LYS A 109 -19.54 -5.98 10.34
CA LYS A 109 -18.44 -6.10 11.30
C LYS A 109 -18.93 -5.82 12.73
N ARG A 110 -19.71 -4.76 12.96
CA ARG A 110 -20.26 -4.44 14.30
C ARG A 110 -21.19 -5.53 14.82
N VAL A 111 -22.09 -6.04 13.99
CA VAL A 111 -22.99 -7.15 14.35
C VAL A 111 -22.22 -8.42 14.65
N ALA A 112 -21.20 -8.75 13.84
CA ALA A 112 -20.31 -9.88 14.08
C ALA A 112 -19.50 -9.76 15.39
N ILE A 113 -19.19 -8.53 15.83
CA ILE A 113 -18.51 -8.26 17.10
C ILE A 113 -19.49 -8.35 18.30
N SER A 114 -20.75 -7.95 18.12
CA SER A 114 -21.77 -7.90 19.19
C SER A 114 -22.31 -9.28 19.58
N GLY A 115 -22.42 -10.22 18.62
CA GLY A 115 -22.77 -11.61 18.90
C GLY A 115 -21.52 -12.42 19.19
N PHE A 116 -21.17 -12.61 20.46
CA PHE A 116 -20.13 -13.51 21.01
C PHE A 116 -19.31 -14.31 19.97
N GLN A 117 -18.07 -13.88 19.72
CA GLN A 117 -17.09 -14.58 18.89
C GLN A 117 -15.77 -14.70 19.67
N PRO A 118 -15.45 -15.87 20.24
CA PRO A 118 -14.07 -16.20 20.64
C PRO A 118 -13.08 -15.92 19.49
N SER A 119 -13.57 -16.11 18.25
CA SER A 119 -12.85 -15.82 17.02
C SER A 119 -12.57 -14.35 16.75
N ALA A 120 -13.25 -13.36 17.35
CA ALA A 120 -12.94 -11.93 17.20
C ALA A 120 -11.85 -11.50 18.19
N ARG A 121 -11.96 -12.01 19.42
CA ARG A 121 -11.04 -11.73 20.52
C ARG A 121 -9.62 -12.22 20.23
N ILE A 122 -9.45 -13.37 19.58
CA ILE A 122 -8.12 -13.85 19.16
C ILE A 122 -7.42 -12.89 18.18
N TRP A 123 -8.15 -12.18 17.29
CA TRP A 123 -7.53 -11.17 16.42
C TRP A 123 -7.12 -9.94 17.21
N ASP A 124 -7.96 -9.48 18.13
CA ASP A 124 -7.65 -8.34 19.00
C ASP A 124 -6.42 -8.64 19.86
N VAL A 125 -6.33 -9.86 20.41
CA VAL A 125 -5.16 -10.34 21.15
C VAL A 125 -3.93 -10.39 20.26
N ALA A 126 -4.02 -10.87 19.01
CA ALA A 126 -2.88 -10.90 18.11
C ALA A 126 -2.40 -9.50 17.69
N LEU A 127 -3.33 -8.57 17.45
CA LEU A 127 -3.03 -7.18 17.14
C LEU A 127 -2.33 -6.50 18.32
N GLU A 128 -2.86 -6.67 19.54
CA GLU A 128 -2.26 -6.11 20.75
C GLU A 128 -0.92 -6.79 21.09
N TYR A 129 -0.76 -8.10 20.83
CA TYR A 129 0.51 -8.80 20.97
C TYR A 129 1.60 -8.16 20.11
N VAL A 130 1.32 -7.92 18.81
CA VAL A 130 2.29 -7.27 17.91
C VAL A 130 2.58 -5.83 18.36
N ARG A 131 1.55 -5.09 18.79
CA ARG A 131 1.69 -3.70 19.25
C ARG A 131 2.57 -3.58 20.50
N LEU A 132 2.42 -4.50 21.45
CA LEU A 132 3.15 -4.46 22.72
C LEU A 132 4.57 -5.03 22.60
N PHE A 133 4.86 -5.77 21.52
CA PHE A 133 6.19 -6.31 21.27
C PHE A 133 7.24 -5.19 21.16
N GLY A 134 8.41 -5.42 21.77
CA GLY A 134 9.54 -4.48 21.71
C GLY A 134 9.40 -3.23 22.58
N ASN A 135 8.23 -2.97 23.16
CA ASN A 135 8.02 -1.91 24.16
C ASN A 135 7.26 -2.43 25.39
N PRO A 136 7.85 -3.36 26.16
CA PRO A 136 7.20 -3.92 27.33
C PRO A 136 6.99 -2.84 28.40
N SER A 137 5.74 -2.66 28.82
CA SER A 137 5.31 -1.72 29.88
C SER A 137 4.53 -2.45 30.97
N CYS A 138 4.10 -1.74 32.02
CA CYS A 138 3.21 -2.31 33.05
C CYS A 138 1.90 -2.85 32.43
N SER A 139 1.40 -2.22 31.36
CA SER A 139 0.22 -2.67 30.63
C SER A 139 0.45 -4.02 29.93
N THR A 140 1.69 -4.32 29.52
CA THR A 140 2.04 -5.59 28.85
C THR A 140 1.86 -6.78 29.78
N LYS A 141 2.34 -6.69 31.03
CA LYS A 141 2.17 -7.78 32.01
C LYS A 141 0.68 -8.04 32.29
N LYS A 142 -0.12 -6.98 32.46
CA LYS A 142 -1.56 -7.09 32.66
C LYS A 142 -2.25 -7.74 31.46
N PHE A 143 -1.93 -7.30 30.25
CA PHE A 143 -2.46 -7.86 29.02
C PHE A 143 -2.17 -9.37 28.92
N ILE A 144 -0.89 -9.77 29.01
CA ILE A 144 -0.48 -11.18 28.91
C ILE A 144 -1.18 -12.01 29.98
N SER A 145 -1.20 -11.54 31.23
CA SER A 145 -1.83 -12.27 32.35
C SER A 145 -3.35 -12.41 32.20
N SER A 146 -4.01 -11.48 31.50
CA SER A 146 -5.46 -11.50 31.29
C SER A 146 -5.91 -12.26 30.04
N THR A 147 -5.01 -12.46 29.06
CA THR A 147 -5.34 -13.00 27.74
C THR A 147 -4.70 -14.35 27.46
N MET A 148 -3.68 -14.73 28.22
CA MET A 148 -2.96 -15.98 28.06
C MET A 148 -3.13 -16.86 29.30
N SER A 149 -3.15 -18.17 29.09
CA SER A 149 -3.11 -19.14 30.18
C SER A 149 -1.85 -18.95 31.03
N SER A 150 -1.95 -19.21 32.34
CA SER A 150 -0.80 -19.14 33.24
C SER A 150 0.33 -20.10 32.83
N ASP A 151 -0.01 -21.21 32.17
CA ASP A 151 0.91 -22.21 31.64
C ASP A 151 1.03 -22.16 30.10
N VAL A 152 0.88 -20.95 29.52
CA VAL A 152 1.02 -20.74 28.07
C VAL A 152 2.36 -21.29 27.57
N THR A 153 2.34 -22.09 26.51
CA THR A 153 3.58 -22.50 25.84
C THR A 153 4.07 -21.35 24.98
N PHE A 154 5.25 -20.81 25.28
CA PHE A 154 5.91 -19.79 24.46
C PHE A 154 7.18 -20.34 23.81
N ASN A 155 7.15 -20.54 22.50
CA ASN A 155 8.23 -21.20 21.76
C ASN A 155 8.58 -22.57 22.38
N SER A 156 9.74 -22.68 23.03
CA SER A 156 10.21 -23.89 23.73
C SER A 156 10.10 -23.79 25.26
N GLU A 157 9.47 -22.73 25.78
CA GLU A 157 9.33 -22.45 27.21
C GLU A 157 7.85 -22.42 27.62
N HIS A 158 7.61 -22.34 28.93
CA HIS A 158 6.26 -22.31 29.51
C HIS A 158 6.09 -21.10 30.42
N GLY A 159 4.84 -20.66 30.53
CA GLY A 159 4.39 -19.60 31.41
C GLY A 159 4.59 -18.18 30.87
N ILE A 160 3.79 -17.27 31.41
CA ILE A 160 3.74 -15.85 31.00
C ILE A 160 5.07 -15.11 31.21
N GLU A 161 5.86 -15.52 32.21
CA GLU A 161 7.15 -14.90 32.53
C GLU A 161 8.20 -15.16 31.43
N SER A 162 8.08 -16.28 30.70
CA SER A 162 8.96 -16.60 29.56
C SER A 162 8.79 -15.60 28.41
N ILE A 163 7.54 -15.19 28.14
CA ILE A 163 7.22 -14.16 27.13
C ILE A 163 7.80 -12.81 27.57
N LEU A 164 7.49 -12.39 28.79
CA LEU A 164 7.93 -11.10 29.35
C LEU A 164 9.46 -10.99 29.40
N TRP A 165 10.13 -12.06 29.81
CA TRP A 165 11.58 -12.12 29.86
C TRP A 165 12.19 -12.01 28.46
N SER A 166 11.69 -12.78 27.48
CA SER A 166 12.18 -12.71 26.11
C SER A 166 12.02 -11.31 25.52
N TRP A 167 10.85 -10.69 25.70
CA TRP A 167 10.60 -9.33 25.21
C TRP A 167 11.49 -8.30 25.88
N ARG A 168 11.73 -8.43 27.20
CA ARG A 168 12.66 -7.57 27.94
C ARG A 168 14.07 -7.70 27.37
N CYS A 169 14.58 -8.92 27.21
CA CYS A 169 15.89 -9.16 26.61
C CYS A 169 16.02 -8.51 25.23
N LEU A 170 15.08 -8.80 24.32
CA LEU A 170 15.13 -8.25 22.96
C LEU A 170 15.06 -6.72 22.95
N SER A 171 14.17 -6.11 23.75
CA SER A 171 14.04 -4.64 23.85
C SER A 171 15.29 -3.95 24.42
N GLN A 172 16.03 -4.63 25.29
CA GLN A 172 17.26 -4.10 25.87
C GLN A 172 18.46 -4.28 24.92
N TRP A 173 18.50 -5.40 24.19
CA TRP A 173 19.64 -5.74 23.35
C TRP A 173 19.60 -5.07 21.98
N PHE A 174 18.42 -4.77 21.46
CA PHE A 174 18.22 -4.26 20.11
C PHE A 174 17.61 -2.87 20.13
N GLN A 175 18.32 -1.89 19.57
CA GLN A 175 17.82 -0.53 19.44
C GLN A 175 16.78 -0.45 18.31
N ASP A 176 15.78 0.43 18.48
CA ASP A 176 14.72 0.66 17.51
C ASP A 176 14.01 -0.64 17.09
N LEU A 177 13.86 -1.57 18.04
CA LEU A 177 13.15 -2.82 17.84
C LEU A 177 11.67 -2.54 17.59
N LYS A 178 11.19 -2.94 16.42
CA LYS A 178 9.81 -2.76 15.99
C LYS A 178 9.30 -4.04 15.33
N MET A 179 8.08 -4.42 15.63
CA MET A 179 7.36 -5.48 14.93
C MET A 179 6.15 -4.88 14.24
N GLU A 180 6.05 -5.09 12.94
CA GLU A 180 4.97 -4.59 12.11
C GLU A 180 4.14 -5.77 11.60
N LEU A 181 2.82 -5.64 11.66
CA LEU A 181 1.92 -6.66 11.19
C LEU A 181 1.67 -6.52 9.68
N GLU A 182 1.88 -7.59 8.92
CA GLU A 182 1.65 -7.59 7.47
C GLU A 182 0.29 -8.17 7.12
N SER A 183 -0.02 -9.31 7.73
CA SER A 183 -1.29 -9.99 7.55
C SER A 183 -1.56 -10.91 8.72
N VAL A 184 -2.83 -11.18 8.96
CA VAL A 184 -3.26 -12.19 9.91
C VAL A 184 -4.18 -13.14 9.16
N THR A 185 -3.93 -14.43 9.33
CA THR A 185 -4.69 -15.49 8.68
C THR A 185 -5.13 -16.49 9.72
N LYS A 186 -6.36 -16.98 9.58
CA LYS A 186 -6.87 -18.05 10.43
C LYS A 186 -6.51 -19.38 9.78
N MET A 187 -5.65 -20.16 10.42
CA MET A 187 -5.20 -21.45 9.90
C MET A 187 -6.23 -22.54 10.16
N ASN A 188 -6.85 -22.52 11.35
CA ASN A 188 -7.95 -23.38 11.76
C ASN A 188 -8.79 -22.65 12.84
N PRO A 189 -9.92 -23.21 13.33
CA PRO A 189 -10.79 -22.54 14.31
C PRO A 189 -10.07 -21.95 15.54
N GLU A 190 -9.03 -22.62 16.01
CA GLU A 190 -8.30 -22.33 17.26
C GLU A 190 -6.94 -21.67 17.01
N THR A 191 -6.46 -21.60 15.77
CA THR A 191 -5.09 -21.17 15.45
C THR A 191 -5.10 -19.98 14.49
N LEU A 192 -4.50 -18.90 14.97
CA LEU A 192 -4.22 -17.71 14.21
C LEU A 192 -2.74 -17.64 13.85
N VAL A 193 -2.45 -17.15 12.65
CA VAL A 193 -1.09 -16.94 12.18
C VAL A 193 -0.96 -15.50 11.72
N ALA A 194 -0.14 -14.73 12.43
CA ALA A 194 0.27 -13.40 12.06
C ALA A 194 1.61 -13.46 11.32
N SER A 195 1.65 -12.91 10.10
CA SER A 195 2.88 -12.64 9.37
C SER A 195 3.36 -11.24 9.73
N THR A 196 4.60 -11.12 10.17
CA THR A 196 5.16 -9.86 10.67
C THR A 196 6.48 -9.52 9.98
N THR A 197 6.85 -8.24 10.01
CA THR A 197 8.23 -7.81 9.78
C THR A 197 8.77 -7.26 11.07
N THR A 198 9.86 -7.85 11.58
CA THR A 198 10.58 -7.33 12.74
C THR A 198 11.82 -6.60 12.26
N SER A 199 12.09 -5.41 12.78
CA SER A 199 13.26 -4.64 12.41
C SER A 199 13.93 -3.99 13.61
N PHE A 200 15.26 -3.91 13.57
CA PHE A 200 16.08 -3.33 14.63
C PHE A 200 17.41 -2.79 14.06
N THR A 201 18.09 -1.94 14.83
CA THR A 201 19.39 -1.36 14.47
C THR A 201 20.50 -2.05 15.24
N MET A 202 21.54 -2.46 14.53
CA MET A 202 22.65 -3.20 15.12
C MET A 202 23.66 -2.23 15.76
N THR A 203 23.67 -2.15 17.08
CA THR A 203 24.53 -1.20 17.80
C THR A 203 25.79 -1.89 18.33
N LYS A 204 26.78 -1.09 18.77
CA LYS A 204 27.97 -1.63 19.45
C LYS A 204 27.58 -2.50 20.67
N ASP A 205 26.54 -2.10 21.39
CA ASP A 205 26.01 -2.81 22.55
C ASP A 205 25.38 -4.15 22.16
N THR A 206 24.59 -4.15 21.08
CA THR A 206 24.02 -5.37 20.49
C THR A 206 25.12 -6.34 20.09
N LEU A 207 26.15 -5.87 19.37
CA LEU A 207 27.24 -6.73 18.91
C LEU A 207 28.01 -7.35 20.07
N SER A 208 28.31 -6.58 21.13
CA SER A 208 29.08 -7.08 22.27
C SER A 208 28.29 -8.01 23.19
N ARG A 209 26.99 -7.74 23.41
CA ARG A 209 26.15 -8.58 24.29
C ARG A 209 25.60 -9.82 23.59
N VAL A 210 25.06 -9.63 22.38
CA VAL A 210 24.27 -10.69 21.71
C VAL A 210 25.17 -11.63 20.91
N PHE A 211 26.26 -11.12 20.33
CA PHE A 211 27.14 -11.85 19.42
C PHE A 211 28.60 -11.82 19.92
N PRO A 212 28.91 -12.53 21.01
CA PRO A 212 30.18 -12.39 21.73
C PRO A 212 31.43 -12.64 20.85
N ASN A 213 31.32 -13.51 19.85
CA ASN A 213 32.42 -13.83 18.94
C ASN A 213 32.84 -12.65 18.03
N LEU A 214 32.01 -11.60 17.91
CA LEU A 214 32.38 -10.38 17.18
C LEU A 214 33.41 -9.52 17.91
N ALA A 215 33.58 -9.69 19.23
CA ALA A 215 34.59 -8.97 19.99
C ALA A 215 36.01 -9.24 19.46
N ASN A 216 36.25 -10.46 18.96
CA ASN A 216 37.53 -10.90 18.43
C ASN A 216 37.65 -10.70 16.91
N ASN A 217 36.56 -10.27 16.23
CA ASN A 217 36.51 -10.17 14.77
C ASN A 217 35.98 -8.80 14.32
N SER A 218 36.87 -7.81 14.36
CA SER A 218 36.56 -6.42 14.02
C SER A 218 36.08 -6.23 12.57
N ALA A 219 36.51 -7.10 11.64
CA ALA A 219 36.10 -7.08 10.25
C ALA A 219 34.62 -7.50 10.06
N LEU A 220 34.13 -8.48 10.82
CA LEU A 220 32.71 -8.84 10.81
C LEU A 220 31.88 -7.83 11.60
N ALA A 221 32.40 -7.33 12.72
CA ALA A 221 31.72 -6.33 13.53
C ALA A 221 31.46 -5.03 12.74
N SER A 222 32.43 -4.57 11.93
CA SER A 222 32.29 -3.35 11.13
C SER A 222 31.25 -3.48 10.01
N LYS A 223 31.04 -4.68 9.45
CA LYS A 223 29.98 -4.94 8.47
C LYS A 223 28.58 -4.82 9.07
N LEU A 224 28.44 -5.20 10.34
CA LEU A 224 27.16 -5.25 11.03
C LEU A 224 26.84 -3.94 11.77
N LEU A 225 27.84 -3.23 12.29
CA LEU A 225 27.65 -2.03 13.08
C LEU A 225 26.89 -0.95 12.32
N GLY A 226 25.81 -0.45 12.91
CA GLY A 226 24.95 0.59 12.36
C GLY A 226 23.94 0.10 11.31
N GLN A 227 23.97 -1.18 10.94
CA GLN A 227 23.02 -1.72 9.96
C GLN A 227 21.61 -1.80 10.52
N ARG A 228 20.63 -1.43 9.70
CA ARG A 228 19.21 -1.67 9.97
C ARG A 228 18.85 -3.05 9.41
N VAL A 229 18.54 -3.98 10.29
CA VAL A 229 18.07 -5.32 9.91
C VAL A 229 16.55 -5.33 9.88
N ALA A 230 15.99 -5.92 8.84
CA ALA A 230 14.57 -6.25 8.73
C ALA A 230 14.43 -7.73 8.37
N MET A 231 13.55 -8.43 9.08
CA MET A 231 13.35 -9.87 8.96
C MET A 231 11.87 -10.21 8.94
N LYS A 232 11.51 -11.18 8.11
CA LYS A 232 10.15 -11.73 8.06
C LYS A 232 9.95 -12.68 9.21
N GLY A 233 8.82 -12.58 9.86
CA GLY A 233 8.45 -13.39 11.00
C GLY A 233 7.05 -13.97 10.87
N ARG A 234 6.83 -14.98 11.69
CA ARG A 234 5.55 -15.65 11.84
C ARG A 234 5.28 -15.84 13.33
N THR A 235 4.13 -15.36 13.76
CA THR A 235 3.61 -15.57 15.12
C THR A 235 2.34 -16.40 15.03
N LEU A 236 2.39 -17.61 15.58
CA LEU A 236 1.24 -18.48 15.74
C LEU A 236 0.66 -18.26 17.15
N LEU A 237 -0.64 -18.01 17.23
CA LEU A 237 -1.40 -17.98 18.47
C LEU A 237 -2.43 -19.10 18.43
N GLN A 238 -2.38 -19.99 19.41
CA GLN A 238 -3.40 -21.01 19.62
C GLN A 238 -4.29 -20.59 20.79
N TRP A 239 -5.59 -20.74 20.58
CA TRP A 239 -6.63 -20.26 21.46
C TRP A 239 -7.48 -21.40 21.98
N ASP A 240 -7.84 -21.32 23.25
CA ASP A 240 -8.80 -22.20 23.89
C ASP A 240 -10.13 -21.47 24.02
N ASP A 241 -11.13 -21.93 23.26
CA ASP A 241 -12.49 -21.37 23.26
C ASP A 241 -13.20 -21.57 24.60
N ALA A 242 -12.87 -22.62 25.36
CA ALA A 242 -13.51 -22.90 26.65
C ALA A 242 -12.96 -22.01 27.76
N ALA A 243 -11.65 -21.75 27.76
CA ALA A 243 -10.98 -20.89 28.73
C ALA A 243 -10.93 -19.41 28.33
N ASP A 244 -11.27 -19.07 27.07
CA ASP A 244 -11.19 -17.72 26.50
C ASP A 244 -9.78 -17.11 26.61
N GLN A 245 -8.76 -17.95 26.37
CA GLN A 245 -7.35 -17.65 26.59
C GLN A 245 -6.43 -18.24 25.51
N VAL A 246 -5.28 -17.61 25.29
CA VAL A 246 -4.19 -18.15 24.47
C VAL A 246 -3.45 -19.25 25.26
N THR A 247 -3.34 -20.43 24.68
CA THR A 247 -2.62 -21.58 25.26
C THR A 247 -1.23 -21.76 24.69
N ARG A 248 -0.98 -21.30 23.46
CA ARG A 248 0.35 -21.37 22.84
C ARG A 248 0.63 -20.15 21.98
N VAL A 249 1.85 -19.65 22.10
CA VAL A 249 2.44 -18.63 21.22
C VAL A 249 3.75 -19.18 20.66
N ASN A 250 3.85 -19.30 19.34
CA ASN A 250 5.11 -19.61 18.68
C ASN A 250 5.48 -18.46 17.75
N SER A 251 6.51 -17.71 18.13
CA SER A 251 6.98 -16.50 17.46
C SER A 251 8.41 -16.69 17.01
N GLY A 252 8.66 -16.56 15.71
CA GLY A 252 10.00 -16.59 15.13
C GLY A 252 10.12 -15.61 13.97
N SER A 253 11.34 -15.13 13.73
CA SER A 253 11.70 -14.27 12.60
C SER A 253 13.01 -14.73 11.97
N ASP A 254 13.07 -14.76 10.64
CA ASP A 254 14.26 -15.20 9.89
C ASP A 254 15.38 -14.15 9.96
N LEU A 255 16.23 -14.28 10.98
CA LEU A 255 17.45 -13.48 11.11
C LEU A 255 18.60 -14.04 10.25
N LEU A 256 18.52 -15.30 9.81
CA LEU A 256 19.56 -15.92 9.00
C LEU A 256 19.71 -15.21 7.65
N SER A 257 18.61 -15.00 6.93
CA SER A 257 18.62 -14.36 5.62
C SER A 257 19.29 -12.98 5.60
N PRO A 258 18.91 -12.01 6.45
CA PRO A 258 19.58 -10.71 6.47
C PRO A 258 21.04 -10.78 6.92
N MET A 259 21.40 -11.69 7.84
CA MET A 259 22.78 -11.86 8.27
C MET A 259 23.65 -12.44 7.16
N LEU A 260 23.13 -13.39 6.38
CA LEU A 260 23.81 -13.92 5.20
C LEU A 260 24.00 -12.85 4.12
N HIS A 261 23.00 -11.97 3.93
CA HIS A 261 23.11 -10.86 2.99
C HIS A 261 24.22 -9.87 3.40
N LEU A 262 24.32 -9.53 4.69
CA LEU A 262 25.32 -8.58 5.20
C LEU A 262 26.74 -9.17 5.23
N LEU A 263 26.88 -10.45 5.58
CA LEU A 263 28.19 -11.09 5.76
C LEU A 263 28.71 -11.82 4.52
N THR A 264 27.82 -12.07 3.55
CA THR A 264 28.06 -12.73 2.25
C THR A 264 28.76 -14.09 2.34
N SER A 265 28.70 -14.76 3.50
CA SER A 265 29.31 -16.07 3.75
C SER A 265 28.60 -16.77 4.90
N LEU A 266 28.24 -18.03 4.68
CA LEU A 266 27.61 -18.87 5.71
C LEU A 266 28.59 -19.23 6.83
N GLU A 267 29.89 -19.37 6.53
CA GLU A 267 30.93 -19.60 7.53
C GLU A 267 31.02 -18.41 8.50
N ASN A 268 31.03 -17.19 7.97
CA ASN A 268 31.02 -15.97 8.78
C ASN A 268 29.76 -15.90 9.65
N VAL A 269 28.60 -16.25 9.11
CA VAL A 269 27.34 -16.31 9.87
C VAL A 269 27.45 -17.34 11.00
N SER A 270 28.00 -18.53 10.73
CA SER A 270 28.22 -19.55 11.76
C SER A 270 29.11 -19.05 12.90
N VAL A 271 30.20 -18.33 12.58
CA VAL A 271 31.08 -17.74 13.58
C VAL A 271 30.35 -16.70 14.44
N VAL A 272 29.51 -15.86 13.82
CA VAL A 272 28.74 -14.83 14.53
C VAL A 272 27.68 -15.43 15.46
N PHE A 273 27.03 -16.51 15.03
CA PHE A 273 25.98 -17.18 15.81
C PHE A 273 26.48 -18.21 16.81
N ASP A 274 27.76 -18.60 16.74
CA ASP A 274 28.37 -19.40 17.79
C ASP A 274 28.34 -18.62 19.12
N ARG A 275 27.77 -19.26 20.15
CA ARG A 275 27.48 -18.67 21.47
C ARG A 275 26.63 -17.39 21.46
N ALA A 276 25.93 -17.09 20.37
CA ALA A 276 25.01 -15.96 20.33
C ALA A 276 23.82 -16.18 21.27
N LEU A 277 23.35 -15.11 21.90
CA LEU A 277 22.20 -15.16 22.82
C LEU A 277 20.85 -15.33 22.10
N VAL A 278 20.85 -15.21 20.78
CA VAL A 278 19.68 -15.41 19.92
C VAL A 278 19.92 -16.55 18.93
N THR A 279 18.83 -17.18 18.48
CA THR A 279 18.83 -18.17 17.40
C THR A 279 18.67 -17.53 16.03
N PHE A 280 18.82 -18.32 14.97
CA PHE A 280 18.52 -17.90 13.59
C PHE A 280 17.05 -17.49 13.39
N ASP A 281 16.15 -18.03 14.19
CA ASP A 281 14.73 -17.66 14.21
C ASP A 281 14.42 -16.48 15.15
N PHE A 282 15.46 -15.73 15.57
CA PHE A 282 15.37 -14.57 16.46
C PHE A 282 14.72 -14.87 17.82
N GLN A 283 14.91 -16.08 18.34
CA GLN A 283 14.45 -16.45 19.67
C GLN A 283 15.59 -16.32 20.68
N VAL A 284 15.28 -15.83 21.88
CA VAL A 284 16.26 -15.75 22.96
C VAL A 284 16.56 -17.16 23.48
N ARG A 285 17.83 -17.51 23.62
CA ARG A 285 18.24 -18.81 24.15
C ARG A 285 17.98 -18.88 25.66
N SER A 286 17.21 -19.88 26.07
CA SER A 286 16.85 -20.12 27.48
C SER A 286 18.03 -20.52 28.37
N THR A 287 19.13 -20.99 27.78
CA THR A 287 20.38 -21.37 28.48
C THR A 287 21.05 -20.23 29.25
N TYR A 288 20.56 -18.98 29.10
CA TYR A 288 21.07 -17.80 29.77
C TYR A 288 20.07 -17.14 30.72
N LYS A 289 18.98 -17.85 31.10
CA LYS A 289 18.16 -17.48 32.26
C LYS A 289 18.98 -17.75 33.52
N ALA A 290 19.57 -16.70 34.09
CA ALA A 290 20.19 -16.72 35.40
C ALA A 290 19.13 -16.82 36.50
#